data_AF-A0A5D0ST45-F1
#
_entry.id   AF-A0A5D0ST45-F1
#
_cell.length_a   1.000
_cell.length_b   1.000
_cell.length_c   1.000
_cell.angle_alpha   90.00
_cell.angle_beta   90.00
_cell.angle_gamma   90.00
#
_symmetry.space_group_name_H-M   'P 1'
#
loop_
_entity.id
_entity.type
_entity.pdbx_description
1 polymer ?
#
loop_
_entity_poly.entity_id
_entity_poly.type
_entity_poly.pdbx_seq_one_letter_code
_entity_poly.pdbx_strand_id
1 'polypeptide(L)'
;MLVHDTVGTGRTEAETGKIRQSLQSRYDELSAEYEQAVLQSQVLRLVEVGDTAGDDQADSGTKTAERDTAQSLLRTILDRRAPYEHALARLEEGTYGFCEGCTAPIPVERLEIFPSATTCVTCKQTRERRAA
;
A
#
# COMPACT_ATOMS: atom_id res chain seq x y z
N MET A 1 -4.00 26.76 -24.43
CA MET A 1 -4.31 27.46 -23.17
C MET A 1 -3.53 26.72 -22.09
N LEU A 2 -2.36 27.27 -21.76
CA LEU A 2 -1.31 26.61 -20.99
C LEU A 2 -1.50 26.94 -19.51
N VAL A 3 -1.85 25.94 -18.70
CA VAL A 3 -1.63 25.99 -17.25
C VAL A 3 -0.58 24.92 -16.94
N HIS A 4 0.69 25.32 -17.07
CA HIS A 4 1.77 24.55 -16.49
C HIS A 4 1.59 24.65 -14.97
N ASP A 5 1.09 23.59 -14.36
CA ASP A 5 1.09 23.42 -12.91
C ASP A 5 2.54 23.25 -12.43
N THR A 6 3.28 24.36 -12.39
CA THR A 6 4.53 24.48 -11.65
C THR A 6 4.24 24.65 -10.16
N VAL A 7 3.48 23.70 -9.57
CA VAL A 7 3.21 23.70 -8.12
C VAL A 7 4.50 23.34 -7.40
N GLY A 8 5.33 24.35 -7.14
CA GLY A 8 6.35 24.45 -6.09
C GLY A 8 7.46 23.39 -6.00
N THR A 9 7.48 22.35 -6.85
CA THR A 9 8.38 21.19 -6.73
C THR A 9 9.35 21.01 -7.89
N GLY A 10 9.37 21.92 -8.87
CA GLY A 10 10.37 21.92 -9.96
C GLY A 10 10.29 20.75 -10.95
N ARG A 11 9.22 19.93 -10.91
CA ARG A 11 9.03 18.76 -11.78
C ARG A 11 8.24 19.10 -13.04
N THR A 12 8.59 18.44 -14.12
CA THR A 12 7.86 18.48 -15.39
C THR A 12 6.63 17.57 -15.35
N GLU A 13 5.67 17.84 -16.24
CA GLU A 13 4.49 16.99 -16.45
C GLU A 13 4.88 15.56 -16.85
N ALA A 14 5.93 15.42 -17.66
CA ALA A 14 6.45 14.14 -18.10
C ALA A 14 7.02 13.30 -16.95
N GLU A 15 7.75 13.92 -16.01
CA GLU A 15 8.27 13.22 -14.82
C GLU A 15 7.14 12.80 -13.89
N THR A 16 6.14 13.66 -13.71
CA THR A 16 4.93 13.35 -12.93
C THR A 16 4.16 12.18 -13.54
N GLY A 17 4.06 12.12 -14.88
CA GLY A 17 3.46 11.01 -15.60
C GLY A 17 4.19 9.68 -15.38
N LYS A 18 5.53 9.69 -15.42
CA LYS A 18 6.35 8.49 -15.12
C LYS A 18 6.15 7.99 -13.70
N ILE A 19 6.12 8.91 -12.73
CA ILE A 19 5.87 8.58 -11.32
C ILE A 19 4.48 7.98 -11.15
N ARG A 20 3.46 8.58 -11.75
CA ARG A 20 2.09 8.06 -11.74
C ARG A 20 2.03 6.64 -12.29
N GLN A 21 2.67 6.39 -13.44
CA GLN A 21 2.71 5.05 -14.04
C GLN A 21 3.41 4.03 -13.12
N SER A 22 4.52 4.40 -12.50
CA SER A 22 5.24 3.54 -11.54
C SER A 22 4.37 3.20 -10.32
N LEU A 23 3.67 4.20 -9.75
CA LEU A 23 2.74 4.01 -8.64
C LEU A 23 1.57 3.11 -9.03
N GLN A 24 0.98 3.35 -10.20
CA GLN A 24 -0.16 2.57 -10.70
C GLN A 24 0.23 1.11 -10.92
N SER A 25 1.38 0.83 -11.56
CA SER A 25 1.86 -0.53 -11.76
C SER A 25 1.99 -1.29 -10.44
N ARG A 26 2.57 -0.65 -9.41
CA ARG A 26 2.72 -1.26 -8.08
C ARG A 26 1.39 -1.47 -7.37
N TYR A 27 0.48 -0.52 -7.50
CA TYR A 27 -0.87 -0.63 -6.95
C TYR A 27 -1.65 -1.79 -7.60
N ASP A 28 -1.58 -1.91 -8.93
CA ASP A 28 -2.25 -2.97 -9.69
C ASP A 28 -1.66 -4.35 -9.36
N GLU A 29 -0.33 -4.47 -9.27
CA GLU A 29 0.37 -5.69 -8.82
C GLU A 29 -0.13 -6.16 -7.45
N LEU A 30 -0.17 -5.26 -6.46
CA LEU A 30 -0.63 -5.58 -5.11
C LEU A 30 -2.13 -5.83 -5.04
N SER A 31 -2.92 -5.20 -5.92
CA SER A 31 -4.36 -5.45 -6.01
C SER A 31 -4.63 -6.85 -6.57
N ALA A 32 -3.90 -7.27 -7.59
CA ALA A 32 -3.98 -8.64 -8.11
C ALA A 32 -3.51 -9.67 -7.06
N GLU A 33 -2.42 -9.40 -6.33
CA GLU A 33 -1.95 -10.25 -5.22
C GLU A 33 -3.04 -10.39 -4.14
N TYR A 34 -3.69 -9.28 -3.78
CA TYR A 34 -4.80 -9.27 -2.82
C TYR A 34 -5.99 -10.10 -3.29
N GLU A 35 -6.43 -9.92 -4.54
CA GLU A 35 -7.53 -10.67 -5.13
C GLU A 35 -7.26 -12.18 -5.13
N GLN A 36 -6.04 -12.59 -5.50
CA GLN A 36 -5.62 -13.99 -5.45
C GLN A 36 -5.64 -14.54 -4.02
N ALA A 37 -5.11 -13.80 -3.04
CA ALA A 37 -5.12 -14.21 -1.64
C ALA A 37 -6.56 -14.33 -1.08
N VAL A 38 -7.47 -13.44 -1.50
CA VAL A 38 -8.89 -13.52 -1.14
C VAL A 38 -9.51 -14.80 -1.67
N LEU A 39 -9.29 -15.13 -2.94
CA LEU A 39 -9.80 -16.38 -3.54
C LEU A 39 -9.24 -17.61 -2.81
N GLN A 40 -7.94 -17.64 -2.52
CA GLN A 40 -7.32 -18.73 -1.76
C GLN A 40 -7.95 -18.87 -0.37
N SER A 41 -8.20 -17.76 0.34
CA SER A 41 -8.86 -17.79 1.65
C SER A 41 -10.30 -18.32 1.58
N GLN A 42 -11.01 -18.06 0.48
CA GLN A 42 -12.37 -18.58 0.26
C GLN A 42 -12.36 -20.09 -0.01
N VAL A 43 -11.40 -20.57 -0.80
CA VAL A 43 -11.22 -22.00 -1.07
C VAL A 43 -10.91 -22.76 0.22
N LEU A 44 -10.00 -22.25 1.06
CA LEU A 44 -9.70 -22.86 2.37
C LEU A 44 -10.97 -23.02 3.22
N ARG A 45 -11.79 -21.97 3.33
CA ARG A 45 -13.07 -22.03 4.05
C ARG A 45 -14.04 -23.08 3.49
N LEU A 46 -14.10 -23.25 2.17
CA LEU A 46 -14.98 -24.25 1.55
C LEU A 46 -14.50 -25.68 1.86
N VAL A 47 -13.19 -25.92 1.86
CA VAL A 47 -12.59 -27.22 2.22
C VAL A 47 -12.85 -27.55 3.68
N GLU A 48 -12.65 -26.59 4.60
CA GLU A 48 -12.89 -26.78 6.03
C GLU A 48 -14.32 -27.21 6.35
N VAL A 49 -15.32 -26.69 5.64
CA VAL A 49 -16.75 -27.03 5.82
C VAL A 49 -17.07 -28.45 5.33
N GLY A 50 -16.34 -28.95 4.34
CA GLY A 50 -16.51 -30.32 3.84
C GLY A 50 -15.93 -31.39 4.76
N ASP A 51 -14.99 -31.02 5.64
CA ASP A 51 -14.14 -31.92 6.42
C ASP A 51 -14.44 -31.86 7.93
N THR A 52 -15.68 -31.57 8.33
CA THR A 52 -16.07 -31.41 9.75
C THR A 52 -16.54 -32.71 10.42
N ALA A 53 -16.65 -33.81 9.68
CA ALA A 53 -17.14 -35.09 10.19
C ALA A 53 -16.00 -35.86 10.88
N GLY A 54 -15.75 -35.56 12.15
CA GLY A 54 -14.73 -36.23 12.96
C GLY A 54 -13.64 -35.33 13.55
N ASP A 55 -13.76 -34.01 13.37
CA ASP A 55 -12.82 -33.03 13.95
C ASP A 55 -12.64 -33.25 15.45
N ASP A 56 -11.39 -33.42 15.87
CA ASP A 56 -11.02 -33.33 17.26
C ASP A 56 -10.56 -31.90 17.64
N GLN A 57 -10.09 -31.74 18.88
CA GLN A 57 -9.61 -30.45 19.37
C GLN A 57 -8.33 -29.99 18.65
N ALA A 58 -7.50 -30.91 18.14
CA ALA A 58 -6.29 -30.58 17.39
C ALA A 58 -6.64 -30.11 15.96
N ASP A 59 -7.64 -30.73 15.33
CA ASP A 59 -8.14 -30.31 14.01
C ASP A 59 -8.74 -28.90 14.07
N SER A 60 -9.55 -28.63 15.10
CA SER A 60 -10.14 -27.31 15.35
C SER A 60 -9.08 -26.22 15.58
N GLY A 61 -7.99 -26.55 16.29
CA GLY A 61 -6.87 -25.65 16.50
C GLY A 61 -6.11 -25.34 15.21
N THR A 62 -5.90 -26.36 14.36
CA THR A 62 -5.22 -26.22 13.07
C THR A 62 -6.00 -25.33 12.11
N LYS A 63 -7.32 -25.56 11.94
CA LYS A 63 -8.20 -24.72 11.11
C LYS A 63 -8.21 -23.25 11.56
N THR A 64 -8.20 -23.02 12.87
CA THR A 64 -8.13 -21.65 13.42
C THR A 64 -6.80 -20.98 13.07
N ALA A 65 -5.68 -21.68 13.25
CA ALA A 65 -4.37 -21.15 12.89
C ALA A 65 -4.27 -20.85 11.38
N GLU A 66 -4.78 -21.73 10.51
CA GLU A 66 -4.80 -21.50 9.07
C GLU A 66 -5.61 -20.25 8.69
N ARG A 67 -6.78 -20.03 9.30
CA ARG A 67 -7.57 -18.80 9.11
C ARG A 67 -6.81 -17.56 9.56
N ASP A 68 -6.17 -17.60 10.72
CA ASP A 68 -5.39 -16.48 11.24
C ASP A 68 -4.21 -16.15 10.32
N THR A 69 -3.54 -17.16 9.76
CA THR A 69 -2.48 -16.94 8.76
C THR A 69 -3.02 -16.31 7.48
N ALA A 70 -4.15 -16.78 6.96
CA ALA A 70 -4.78 -16.21 5.76
C ALA A 70 -5.21 -14.75 5.99
N GLN A 71 -5.77 -14.43 7.15
CA GLN A 71 -6.13 -13.06 7.52
C GLN A 71 -4.89 -12.16 7.67
N SER A 72 -3.82 -12.66 8.28
CA SER A 72 -2.56 -11.94 8.44
C SER A 72 -1.91 -11.62 7.10
N LEU A 73 -1.96 -12.57 6.15
CA LEU A 73 -1.50 -12.35 4.78
C LEU A 73 -2.28 -11.23 4.09
N LEU A 74 -3.61 -11.30 4.13
CA LEU A 74 -4.48 -10.26 3.54
C LEU A 74 -4.18 -8.88 4.12
N ARG A 75 -4.01 -8.79 5.45
CA ARG A 75 -3.67 -7.53 6.12
C ARG A 75 -2.32 -6.98 5.65
N THR A 76 -1.32 -7.85 5.55
CA THR A 76 0.03 -7.48 5.09
C THR A 76 0.00 -6.91 3.67
N ILE A 77 -0.79 -7.50 2.78
CA ILE A 77 -0.92 -7.00 1.39
C ILE A 77 -1.58 -5.62 1.39
N LEU A 78 -2.66 -5.42 2.17
CA LEU A 78 -3.32 -4.11 2.29
C LEU A 78 -2.38 -3.04 2.85
N ASP A 79 -1.60 -3.35 3.87
CA ASP A 79 -0.63 -2.42 4.46
C ASP A 79 0.48 -2.06 3.46
N ARG A 80 0.89 -3.00 2.58
CA ARG A 80 1.81 -2.73 1.47
C ARG A 80 1.18 -1.91 0.36
N ARG A 81 -0.13 -2.06 0.09
CA ARG A 81 -0.87 -1.34 -0.98
C ARG A 81 -1.20 0.10 -0.59
N ALA A 82 -1.56 0.34 0.67
CA ALA A 82 -2.05 1.62 1.15
C ALA A 82 -1.16 2.84 0.82
N PRO A 83 0.18 2.77 0.91
CA PRO A 83 1.04 3.89 0.52
C PRO A 83 0.94 4.29 -0.95
N TYR A 84 0.70 3.31 -1.85
CA TYR A 84 0.57 3.56 -3.28
C TYR A 84 -0.80 4.17 -3.61
N GLU A 85 -1.87 3.64 -3.00
CA GLU A 85 -3.22 4.17 -3.08
C GLU A 85 -3.26 5.64 -2.62
N HIS A 86 -2.62 5.93 -1.49
CA HIS A 86 -2.53 7.27 -0.93
C HIS A 86 -1.71 8.22 -1.82
N ALA A 87 -0.57 7.76 -2.35
CA ALA A 87 0.24 8.57 -3.27
C ALA A 87 -0.50 8.91 -4.58
N LEU A 88 -1.30 7.97 -5.11
CA LEU A 88 -2.14 8.19 -6.29
C LEU A 88 -3.25 9.22 -6.01
N ALA A 89 -3.96 9.10 -4.89
CA ALA A 89 -4.97 10.09 -4.49
C ALA A 89 -4.39 11.50 -4.40
N ARG A 90 -3.19 11.64 -3.84
CA ARG A 90 -2.50 12.94 -3.75
C ARG A 90 -2.04 13.49 -5.09
N LEU A 91 -1.76 12.63 -6.07
CA LEU A 91 -1.48 13.06 -7.43
C LEU A 91 -2.74 13.62 -8.12
N GLU A 92 -3.91 13.07 -7.79
CA GLU A 92 -5.21 13.57 -8.29
C GLU A 92 -5.60 14.91 -7.62
N GLU A 93 -5.33 15.04 -6.33
CA GLU A 93 -5.56 16.28 -5.56
C GLU A 93 -4.55 17.40 -5.87
N GLY A 94 -3.46 17.09 -6.59
CA GLY A 94 -2.37 18.04 -6.87
C GLY A 94 -1.48 18.37 -5.67
N THR A 95 -1.60 17.63 -4.55
CA THR A 95 -0.79 17.86 -3.34
C THR A 95 0.48 17.01 -3.31
N TYR A 96 0.68 16.10 -4.28
CA TYR A 96 1.81 15.19 -4.31
C TYR A 96 3.16 15.90 -4.38
N GLY A 97 4.11 15.46 -3.54
CA GLY A 97 5.44 16.05 -3.40
C GLY A 97 5.57 17.09 -2.29
N PHE A 98 4.52 17.32 -1.50
CA PHE A 98 4.60 18.05 -0.23
C PHE A 98 4.47 17.09 0.96
N CYS A 99 5.18 17.36 2.04
CA CYS A 99 5.12 16.54 3.25
C CYS A 99 3.77 16.73 3.97
N GLU A 100 3.09 15.65 4.33
CA GLU A 100 1.85 15.73 5.14
C GLU A 100 2.06 16.24 6.57
N GLY A 101 3.26 16.07 7.14
CA GLY A 101 3.53 16.47 8.52
C GLY A 101 3.90 17.94 8.68
N CYS A 102 4.66 18.50 7.73
CA CYS A 102 5.21 19.85 7.84
C CYS A 102 4.95 20.72 6.60
N THR A 103 4.22 20.22 5.60
CA THR A 103 3.90 20.92 4.33
C THR A 103 5.12 21.31 3.47
N ALA A 104 6.34 21.02 3.92
CA ALA A 104 7.56 21.31 3.17
C ALA A 104 7.65 20.46 1.89
N PRO A 105 8.26 20.97 0.82
CA PRO A 105 8.50 20.19 -0.39
C PRO A 105 9.38 18.97 -0.10
N ILE A 106 9.04 17.85 -0.70
CA ILE A 106 9.81 16.61 -0.65
C ILE A 106 10.82 16.66 -1.81
N PRO A 107 12.12 16.39 -1.57
CA PRO A 107 13.13 16.37 -2.62
C PRO A 107 12.75 15.43 -3.76
N VAL A 108 12.99 15.86 -5.00
CA VAL A 108 12.62 15.10 -6.22
C VAL A 108 13.37 13.77 -6.26
N GLU A 109 14.65 13.79 -5.90
CA GLU A 109 15.54 12.62 -5.86
C GLU A 109 14.98 11.53 -4.93
N ARG A 110 14.28 11.94 -3.84
CA ARG A 110 13.62 11.00 -2.93
C ARG A 110 12.38 10.38 -3.57
N LEU A 111 11.60 11.15 -4.31
CA LEU A 111 10.37 10.67 -4.96
C LEU A 111 10.68 9.78 -6.17
N GLU A 112 11.84 9.97 -6.81
CA GLU A 112 12.33 9.09 -7.87
C GLU A 112 12.71 7.71 -7.34
N ILE A 113 13.34 7.65 -6.15
CA ILE A 113 13.72 6.38 -5.51
C ILE A 113 12.53 5.75 -4.78
N PHE A 114 11.73 6.55 -4.09
CA PHE A 114 10.60 6.13 -3.26
C PHE A 114 9.32 6.89 -3.65
N PRO A 115 8.64 6.50 -4.74
CA PRO A 115 7.48 7.22 -5.23
C PRO A 115 6.26 7.15 -4.30
N SER A 116 6.15 6.15 -3.43
CA SER A 116 5.05 6.08 -2.44
C SER A 116 5.27 6.96 -1.21
N ALA A 117 6.40 7.65 -1.10
CA ALA A 117 6.73 8.43 0.10
C ALA A 117 5.97 9.76 0.15
N THR A 118 5.07 9.91 1.12
CA THR A 118 4.26 11.13 1.30
C THR A 118 4.72 12.06 2.43
N THR A 119 5.82 11.70 3.09
CA THR A 119 6.42 12.46 4.21
C THR A 119 7.91 12.70 4.00
N CYS A 120 8.41 13.84 4.49
CA CYS A 120 9.83 14.16 4.46
C CYS A 120 10.64 13.31 5.46
N VAL A 121 11.96 13.25 5.27
CA VAL A 121 12.89 12.48 6.12
C VAL A 121 12.74 12.88 7.59
N THR A 122 12.67 14.18 7.89
CA THR A 122 12.58 14.70 9.26
C THR A 122 11.30 14.27 9.96
N CYS A 123 10.15 14.35 9.27
CA CYS A 123 8.88 13.88 9.81
C CYS A 123 8.87 12.36 10.00
N LYS A 124 9.47 11.61 9.06
CA LYS A 124 9.62 10.15 9.17
C LYS A 124 10.43 9.77 10.41
N GLN A 125 11.62 10.34 10.57
CA GLN A 125 12.50 10.10 11.72
C GLN A 125 11.84 10.47 13.06
N THR A 126 11.06 11.55 13.08
CA THR A 126 10.34 11.97 14.29
C THR A 126 9.25 10.96 14.68
N ARG A 127 8.52 10.42 13.69
CA ARG A 127 7.52 9.36 13.93
C ARG A 127 8.17 8.07 14.42
N GLU A 128 9.27 7.66 13.79
CA GLU A 128 10.02 6.46 14.18
C GLU A 128 10.56 6.56 15.62
N ARG A 129 11.11 7.72 16.01
CA ARG A 129 11.57 7.96 17.40
C ARG A 129 10.44 7.90 18.43
N ARG A 130 9.20 8.24 18.07
CA ARG A 130 8.04 8.20 18.97
C ARG A 130 7.41 6.82 19.09
N ALA A 131 7.67 5.94 18.12
CA ALA A 131 7.15 4.57 18.09
C ALA A 131 8.09 3.55 18.75
N ALA A 132 9.31 3.97 19.09
CA ALA A 132 10.30 3.21 19.84
C ALA A 132 10.20 3.52 21.34
#